data_AF-A0A8J7Q4U1-F1
#
_entry.id   AF-A0A8J7Q4U1-F1
#
_cell.length_a   1.000
_cell.length_b   1.000
_cell.length_c   1.000
_cell.angle_alpha   90.00
_cell.angle_beta   90.00
_cell.angle_gamma   90.00
#
_symmetry.space_group_name_H-M   'P 1'
#
loop_
_entity.id
_entity.type
_entity.pdbx_description
1 polymer ?
#
loop_
_entity_poly.entity_id
_entity_poly.type
_entity_poly.pdbx_seq_one_letter_code
_entity_poly.pdbx_strand_id
1 'polypeptide(L)'
;MSRRPRIKLEKPVAYYHVMNRTAQQEFYFDDAYVPGFKQVMLDIFQDVASVFYVNILAWVIMDNHYHLCLEVKKPPKDLEDLKRRFERLQEINVSKRRWQPGLADAFYKRFTDLSEFMKSVNLRTSIAFNGARGTRGHLWGARYNSKIIEDESGLMKVMCYIEHNPVKAGLCRKSSVYPWCSAGRLKLELIRHKTVDFPAIDFLKCVPRRRRARTYVQMVDELALRLYGAPSDRELGDESCELPITEEELEKWRQEFASKAPEDWSNQAFGSEAFQQQIALQEQAKRQKITKVRREAVKRRRFDPSDRTDKNHQEKHN
;
A
#
# COMPACT_ATOMS: atom_id res chain seq x y z
N MET A 1 17.25 3.32 21.83
CA MET A 1 16.85 4.75 21.76
C MET A 1 15.33 4.88 21.72
N SER A 2 14.75 5.64 22.65
CA SER A 2 13.34 6.06 22.58
C SER A 2 13.13 6.89 21.31
N ARG A 3 12.23 6.47 20.40
CA ARG A 3 11.91 7.27 19.21
C ARG A 3 10.92 8.36 19.61
N ARG A 4 11.14 9.57 19.07
CA ARG A 4 10.25 10.72 19.23
C ARG A 4 8.79 10.34 18.87
N PRO A 5 7.79 10.87 19.59
CA PRO A 5 6.39 10.74 19.21
C PRO A 5 6.19 11.17 17.75
N ARG A 6 5.34 10.46 17.01
CA ARG A 6 5.00 10.88 15.65
C ARG A 6 4.28 12.22 15.70
N ILE A 7 4.64 13.13 14.80
CA ILE A 7 3.95 14.40 14.61
C ILE A 7 2.54 14.07 14.11
N LYS A 8 1.53 14.59 14.81
CA LYS A 8 0.12 14.49 14.44
C LYS A 8 -0.38 15.90 14.22
N LEU A 9 -1.01 16.14 13.06
CA LEU A 9 -1.63 17.44 12.80
C LEU A 9 -2.96 17.56 13.56
N GLU A 10 -3.20 18.74 14.12
CA GLU A 10 -4.50 19.11 14.72
C GLU A 10 -5.51 19.64 13.69
N LYS A 11 -5.17 19.58 12.40
CA LYS A 11 -6.07 19.95 11.31
C LYS A 11 -7.28 18.99 11.23
N PRO A 12 -8.46 19.47 10.77
CA PRO A 12 -9.64 18.63 10.56
C PRO A 12 -9.41 17.46 9.58
N VAL A 13 -8.49 17.65 8.64
CA VAL A 13 -8.05 16.65 7.67
C VAL A 13 -6.53 16.68 7.59
N ALA A 14 -5.91 15.50 7.54
CA ALA A 14 -4.47 15.36 7.36
C ALA A 14 -4.15 14.18 6.43
N TYR A 15 -3.18 14.36 5.55
CA TYR A 15 -2.76 13.37 4.57
C TYR A 15 -1.42 12.74 4.98
N TYR A 16 -1.31 11.43 4.81
CA TYR A 16 -0.12 10.67 5.19
C TYR A 16 0.28 9.67 4.12
N HIS A 17 1.57 9.64 3.80
CA HIS A 17 2.21 8.48 3.19
C HIS A 17 2.61 7.52 4.30
N VAL A 18 2.11 6.29 4.26
CA VAL A 18 2.43 5.25 5.23
C VAL A 18 3.00 4.03 4.53
N MET A 19 4.00 3.38 5.13
CA MET A 19 4.50 2.10 4.65
C MET A 19 4.93 1.19 5.78
N ASN A 20 4.89 -0.11 5.53
CA ASN A 20 5.47 -1.10 6.43
C ASN A 20 6.09 -2.24 5.64
N ARG A 21 7.15 -2.84 6.19
CA ARG A 21 7.96 -3.89 5.55
C ARG A 21 8.08 -5.10 6.46
N THR A 22 8.10 -6.27 5.85
CA THR A 22 8.29 -7.55 6.53
C THR A 22 9.64 -7.62 7.23
N ALA A 23 9.73 -8.46 8.26
CA ALA A 23 10.99 -8.76 8.93
C ALA A 23 12.00 -9.34 7.92
N GLN A 24 13.26 -8.91 8.02
CA GLN A 24 14.36 -9.33 7.14
C GLN A 24 14.10 -9.08 5.64
N GLN A 25 13.11 -8.24 5.30
CA GLN A 25 12.67 -7.95 3.92
C GLN A 25 12.21 -9.19 3.13
N GLU A 26 11.80 -10.24 3.85
CA GLU A 26 11.34 -11.49 3.24
C GLU A 26 10.07 -11.29 2.42
N PHE A 27 9.97 -12.02 1.30
CA PHE A 27 8.85 -11.95 0.35
C PHE A 27 7.62 -12.74 0.83
N TYR A 28 7.16 -12.43 2.05
CA TYR A 28 6.06 -13.15 2.70
C TYR A 28 4.69 -12.94 2.05
N PHE A 29 4.52 -11.90 1.25
CA PHE A 29 3.28 -11.61 0.52
C PHE A 29 3.32 -12.16 -0.90
N ASP A 30 4.40 -12.83 -1.31
CA ASP A 30 4.45 -13.54 -2.59
C ASP A 30 3.39 -14.65 -2.62
N ASP A 31 2.63 -14.74 -3.71
CA ASP A 31 1.57 -15.74 -3.86
C ASP A 31 2.16 -17.16 -3.90
N ALA A 32 3.43 -17.31 -4.28
CA ALA A 32 4.14 -18.59 -4.17
C ALA A 32 4.42 -19.01 -2.72
N TYR A 33 4.35 -18.08 -1.76
CA TYR A 33 4.65 -18.33 -0.35
C TYR A 33 3.38 -18.45 0.51
N VAL A 34 2.42 -17.54 0.33
CA VAL A 34 1.07 -17.64 0.90
C VAL A 34 0.06 -17.26 -0.18
N PRO A 35 -0.54 -18.24 -0.88
CA PRO A 35 -1.46 -17.96 -1.99
C PRO A 35 -2.63 -17.06 -1.59
N GLY A 36 -2.86 -16.00 -2.37
CA GLY A 36 -4.01 -15.10 -2.18
C GLY A 36 -3.88 -14.15 -0.97
N PHE A 37 -2.72 -14.13 -0.29
CA PHE A 37 -2.56 -13.33 0.91
C PHE A 37 -2.69 -11.82 0.66
N LYS A 38 -2.30 -11.33 -0.52
CA LYS A 38 -2.49 -9.92 -0.88
C LYS A 38 -3.97 -9.52 -0.94
N GLN A 39 -4.88 -10.46 -1.27
CA GLN A 39 -6.32 -10.21 -1.19
C GLN A 39 -6.77 -10.05 0.26
N VAL A 40 -6.33 -10.96 1.14
CA VAL A 40 -6.62 -10.89 2.58
C VAL A 40 -6.13 -9.56 3.17
N MET A 41 -4.95 -9.09 2.76
CA MET A 41 -4.45 -7.78 3.17
C MET A 41 -5.35 -6.62 2.69
N LEU A 42 -5.80 -6.66 1.44
CA LEU A 42 -6.71 -5.65 0.89
C LEU A 42 -8.04 -5.63 1.66
N ASP A 43 -8.60 -6.81 1.96
CA ASP A 43 -9.84 -6.94 2.74
C ASP A 43 -9.65 -6.35 4.15
N ILE A 44 -8.51 -6.63 4.80
CA ILE A 44 -8.15 -6.03 6.09
C ILE A 44 -8.06 -4.50 5.99
N PHE A 45 -7.45 -3.96 4.93
CA PHE A 45 -7.35 -2.51 4.74
C PHE A 45 -8.73 -1.86 4.64
N GLN A 46 -9.62 -2.45 3.85
CA GLN A 46 -10.99 -1.98 3.66
C GLN A 46 -11.83 -2.10 4.94
N ASP A 47 -11.74 -3.23 5.63
CA ASP A 47 -12.44 -3.46 6.89
C ASP A 47 -12.03 -2.47 7.97
N VAL A 48 -10.72 -2.24 8.13
CA VAL A 48 -10.25 -1.27 9.11
C VAL A 48 -10.61 0.16 8.70
N ALA A 49 -10.52 0.51 7.42
CA ALA A 49 -10.98 1.82 6.93
C ALA A 49 -12.48 2.04 7.17
N SER A 50 -13.32 1.00 7.11
CA SER A 50 -14.76 1.11 7.41
C SER A 50 -15.06 1.46 8.87
N VAL A 51 -14.14 1.16 9.79
CA VAL A 51 -14.28 1.49 11.22
C VAL A 51 -13.75 2.90 11.51
N PHE A 52 -12.59 3.25 10.96
CA PHE A 52 -11.88 4.48 11.29
C PHE A 52 -12.33 5.65 10.40
N TYR A 53 -12.11 6.88 10.87
CA TYR A 53 -12.29 8.09 10.06
C TYR A 53 -11.10 8.28 9.10
N VAL A 54 -10.80 7.24 8.31
CA VAL A 54 -9.64 7.16 7.42
C VAL A 54 -10.08 6.68 6.05
N ASN A 55 -9.77 7.47 5.02
CA ASN A 55 -9.91 7.03 3.64
C ASN A 55 -8.56 6.58 3.09
N ILE A 56 -8.54 5.49 2.33
CA ILE A 56 -7.36 5.02 1.60
C ILE A 56 -7.48 5.57 0.18
N LEU A 57 -6.66 6.57 -0.14
CA LEU A 57 -6.70 7.27 -1.42
C LEU A 57 -5.91 6.54 -2.51
N ALA A 58 -4.76 5.96 -2.14
CA ALA A 58 -3.93 5.14 -3.01
C ALA A 58 -3.25 4.05 -2.19
N TRP A 59 -2.97 2.91 -2.80
CA TRP A 59 -2.29 1.80 -2.15
C TRP A 59 -1.53 0.92 -3.14
N VAL A 60 -0.50 0.25 -2.65
CA VAL A 60 0.22 -0.82 -3.35
C VAL A 60 0.64 -1.89 -2.34
N ILE A 61 0.49 -3.16 -2.69
CA ILE A 61 0.98 -4.30 -1.94
C ILE A 61 2.04 -5.00 -2.78
N MET A 62 3.30 -4.85 -2.38
CA MET A 62 4.45 -5.54 -2.95
C MET A 62 4.63 -6.89 -2.26
N ASP A 63 5.64 -7.69 -2.64
CA ASP A 63 5.81 -9.02 -2.02
C ASP A 63 6.40 -8.99 -0.61
N ASN A 64 7.04 -7.90 -0.19
CA ASN A 64 7.64 -7.73 1.14
C ASN A 64 7.27 -6.44 1.87
N HIS A 65 6.48 -5.55 1.25
CA HIS A 65 6.03 -4.31 1.87
C HIS A 65 4.75 -3.80 1.21
N TYR A 66 4.13 -2.80 1.84
CA TYR A 66 3.03 -2.07 1.24
C TYR A 66 3.23 -0.57 1.44
N HIS A 67 2.59 0.24 0.58
CA HIS A 67 2.44 1.68 0.79
C HIS A 67 0.96 2.06 0.74
N LEU A 68 0.57 3.04 1.57
CA LEU A 68 -0.77 3.63 1.63
C LEU A 68 -0.65 5.15 1.58
N CYS A 69 -1.54 5.79 0.83
CA CYS A 69 -1.83 7.21 0.95
C CYS A 69 -3.16 7.34 1.69
N LEU A 70 -3.11 7.93 2.89
CA LEU A 70 -4.25 7.98 3.81
C LEU A 70 -4.71 9.42 3.99
N GLU A 71 -6.02 9.61 3.96
CA GLU A 71 -6.70 10.82 4.42
C GLU A 71 -7.31 10.52 5.78
N VAL A 72 -6.78 11.14 6.84
CA VAL A 72 -7.28 10.99 8.21
C VAL A 72 -8.15 12.20 8.56
N LYS A 73 -9.40 11.95 8.95
CA LYS A 73 -10.39 12.97 9.26
C LYS A 73 -10.69 13.04 10.75
N LYS A 74 -10.97 14.26 11.23
CA LYS A 74 -11.48 14.57 12.57
C LYS A 74 -12.80 15.33 12.44
N PRO A 75 -13.88 14.67 11.97
CA PRO A 75 -15.18 15.35 11.85
C PRO A 75 -15.74 15.69 13.24
N PRO A 76 -16.71 16.62 13.33
CA PRO A 76 -17.47 16.81 14.57
C PRO A 76 -17.99 15.48 15.10
N LYS A 77 -17.94 15.30 16.42
CA LYS A 77 -18.31 14.04 17.05
C LYS A 77 -19.81 13.81 16.91
N ASP A 78 -20.16 12.79 16.13
CA ASP A 78 -21.52 12.27 15.99
C ASP A 78 -21.60 10.92 16.72
N LEU A 79 -22.49 10.84 17.72
CA LEU A 79 -22.68 9.63 18.52
C LEU A 79 -23.25 8.47 17.71
N GLU A 80 -24.10 8.75 16.73
CA GLU A 80 -24.73 7.71 15.92
C GLU A 80 -23.73 7.12 14.92
N ASP A 81 -22.93 7.96 14.24
CA ASP A 81 -21.83 7.47 13.40
C ASP A 81 -20.78 6.70 14.22
N LEU A 82 -20.45 7.21 15.40
CA LEU A 82 -19.49 6.55 16.29
C LEU A 82 -19.99 5.18 16.77
N LYS A 83 -21.28 5.06 17.07
CA LYS A 83 -21.93 3.78 17.41
C LYS A 83 -21.87 2.81 16.23
N ARG A 84 -22.25 3.24 15.02
CA ARG A 84 -22.15 2.39 13.80
C ARG A 84 -20.73 1.87 13.58
N ARG A 85 -19.72 2.73 13.73
CA ARG A 85 -18.30 2.35 13.61
C ARG A 85 -17.86 1.39 14.70
N PHE A 86 -18.35 1.57 15.93
CA PHE A 86 -18.09 0.63 17.01
C PHE A 86 -18.71 -0.75 16.75
N GLU A 87 -19.95 -0.79 16.25
CA GLU A 87 -20.62 -2.03 15.86
C GLU A 87 -19.87 -2.72 14.73
N ARG A 88 -19.44 -1.96 13.71
CA ARG A 88 -18.57 -2.48 12.65
C ARG A 88 -17.28 -3.06 13.21
N LEU A 89 -16.65 -2.40 14.20
CA LEU A 89 -15.47 -2.93 14.89
C LEU A 89 -15.76 -4.27 15.60
N GLN A 90 -16.97 -4.44 16.15
CA GLN A 90 -17.36 -5.69 16.80
C GLN A 90 -17.54 -6.80 15.78
N GLU A 91 -18.17 -6.53 14.63
CA GLU A 91 -18.31 -7.48 13.52
C GLU A 91 -16.95 -7.99 13.05
N ILE A 92 -16.03 -7.08 12.71
CA ILE A 92 -14.72 -7.47 12.18
C ILE A 92 -13.82 -8.13 13.23
N ASN A 93 -14.10 -7.97 14.53
CA ASN A 93 -13.39 -8.66 15.62
C ASN A 93 -14.11 -9.95 16.05
N VAL A 94 -15.29 -10.24 15.49
CA VAL A 94 -16.18 -11.31 15.95
C VAL A 94 -16.43 -11.22 17.47
N SER A 95 -16.71 -10.00 17.95
CA SER A 95 -16.95 -9.69 19.36
C SER A 95 -18.43 -9.34 19.60
N LYS A 96 -18.94 -9.62 20.80
CA LYS A 96 -20.35 -9.33 21.19
C LYS A 96 -20.46 -8.17 22.19
N ARG A 97 -19.44 -7.30 22.26
CA ARG A 97 -19.49 -6.15 23.18
C ARG A 97 -20.58 -5.18 22.76
N ARG A 98 -21.29 -4.62 23.74
CA ARG A 98 -22.35 -3.65 23.51
C ARG A 98 -21.81 -2.22 23.57
N TRP A 99 -22.37 -1.34 22.76
CA TRP A 99 -22.10 0.09 22.82
C TRP A 99 -22.50 0.65 24.18
N GLN A 100 -21.67 1.55 24.71
CA GLN A 100 -21.97 2.32 25.92
C GLN A 100 -21.64 3.79 25.64
N PRO A 101 -22.59 4.74 25.83
CA PRO A 101 -22.36 6.15 25.54
C PRO A 101 -21.13 6.75 26.27
N GLY A 102 -20.82 6.28 27.48
CA GLY A 102 -19.65 6.71 28.25
C GLY A 102 -18.30 6.39 27.59
N LEU A 103 -18.27 5.52 26.57
CA LEU A 103 -17.05 5.19 25.82
C LEU A 103 -16.84 6.07 24.59
N ALA A 104 -17.77 7.01 24.30
CA ALA A 104 -17.75 7.82 23.09
C ALA A 104 -16.43 8.59 22.92
N ASP A 105 -15.94 9.23 23.97
CA ASP A 105 -14.71 10.01 23.88
C ASP A 105 -13.49 9.14 23.57
N ALA A 106 -13.41 7.96 24.19
CA ALA A 106 -12.32 7.02 23.97
C ALA A 106 -12.33 6.48 22.53
N PHE A 107 -13.49 6.08 22.01
CA PHE A 107 -13.59 5.57 20.65
C PHE A 107 -13.45 6.65 19.58
N TYR A 108 -13.95 7.86 19.84
CA TYR A 108 -13.74 8.98 18.92
C TYR A 108 -12.25 9.31 18.79
N LYS A 109 -11.53 9.41 19.93
CA LYS A 109 -10.06 9.59 19.92
C LYS A 109 -9.36 8.45 19.19
N ARG A 110 -9.80 7.20 19.40
CA ARG A 110 -9.22 6.03 18.74
C ARG A 110 -9.45 6.02 17.22
N PHE A 111 -10.69 6.24 16.78
CA PHE A 111 -11.07 6.11 15.37
C PHE A 111 -10.58 7.26 14.50
N THR A 112 -10.14 8.37 15.10
CA THR A 112 -9.50 9.50 14.41
C THR A 112 -7.97 9.47 14.50
N ASP A 113 -7.38 8.40 15.06
CA ASP A 113 -5.94 8.29 15.28
C ASP A 113 -5.25 7.34 14.28
N LEU A 114 -4.28 7.89 13.55
CA LEU A 114 -3.47 7.13 12.57
C LEU A 114 -2.72 5.94 13.19
N SER A 115 -2.20 6.09 14.42
CA SER A 115 -1.43 5.01 15.05
C SER A 115 -2.33 3.86 15.48
N GLU A 116 -3.55 4.15 15.93
CA GLU A 116 -4.56 3.12 16.21
C GLU A 116 -5.07 2.43 14.94
N PHE A 117 -5.26 3.18 13.84
CA PHE A 117 -5.58 2.62 12.53
C PHE A 117 -4.50 1.63 12.09
N MET A 118 -3.24 2.07 12.06
CA MET A 118 -2.12 1.24 11.63
C MET A 118 -1.83 0.09 12.58
N LYS A 119 -2.10 0.24 13.88
CA LYS A 119 -2.02 -0.86 14.84
C LYS A 119 -3.04 -1.95 14.50
N SER A 120 -4.29 -1.56 14.19
CA SER A 120 -5.34 -2.50 13.77
C SER A 120 -4.96 -3.23 12.48
N VAL A 121 -4.52 -2.51 11.44
CA VAL A 121 -4.06 -3.09 10.17
C VAL A 121 -2.93 -4.10 10.38
N ASN A 122 -1.85 -3.68 11.05
CA ASN A 122 -0.65 -4.50 11.20
C ASN A 122 -0.89 -5.72 12.10
N LEU A 123 -1.72 -5.60 13.14
CA LEU A 123 -2.07 -6.70 14.02
C LEU A 123 -2.88 -7.75 13.25
N ARG A 124 -3.95 -7.34 12.57
CA ARG A 124 -4.80 -8.23 11.78
C ARG A 124 -4.03 -8.96 10.69
N THR A 125 -3.16 -8.24 9.99
CA THR A 125 -2.30 -8.84 8.97
C THR A 125 -1.35 -9.88 9.58
N SER A 126 -0.74 -9.59 10.73
CA SER A 126 0.12 -10.56 11.43
C SER A 126 -0.64 -11.81 11.87
N ILE A 127 -1.87 -11.64 12.38
CA ILE A 127 -2.73 -12.76 12.79
C ILE A 127 -3.10 -13.62 11.58
N ALA A 128 -3.57 -13.00 10.50
CA ALA A 128 -3.96 -13.70 9.28
C ALA A 128 -2.78 -14.46 8.67
N PHE A 129 -1.61 -13.82 8.58
CA PHE A 129 -0.40 -14.45 8.07
C PHE A 129 0.04 -15.66 8.90
N ASN A 130 0.13 -15.50 10.22
CA ASN A 130 0.54 -16.56 11.12
C ASN A 130 -0.48 -17.71 11.14
N GLY A 131 -1.78 -17.40 11.07
CA GLY A 131 -2.84 -18.39 10.94
C GLY A 131 -2.73 -19.20 9.64
N ALA A 132 -2.53 -18.53 8.51
CA ALA A 132 -2.36 -19.19 7.21
C ALA A 132 -1.11 -20.09 7.14
N ARG A 133 -0.08 -19.78 7.93
CA ARG A 133 1.18 -20.54 7.97
C ARG A 133 1.29 -21.54 9.12
N GLY A 134 0.38 -21.52 10.09
CA GLY A 134 0.52 -22.27 11.34
C GLY A 134 1.74 -21.84 12.17
N THR A 135 2.25 -20.62 11.99
CA THR A 135 3.45 -20.11 12.68
C THR A 135 3.09 -19.13 13.80
N ARG A 136 4.07 -18.81 14.65
CA ARG A 136 4.00 -17.70 15.61
C ARG A 136 5.23 -16.82 15.43
N GLY A 137 5.07 -15.50 15.60
CA GLY A 137 6.20 -14.56 15.53
C GLY A 137 5.85 -13.22 14.89
N HIS A 138 6.89 -12.39 14.72
CA HIS A 138 6.78 -11.05 14.15
C HIS A 138 6.77 -11.09 12.62
N LEU A 139 5.67 -10.62 12.03
CA LEU A 139 5.60 -10.40 10.58
C LEU A 139 6.40 -9.16 10.15
N TRP A 140 6.31 -8.08 10.92
CA TRP A 140 6.87 -6.77 10.59
C TRP A 140 8.28 -6.61 11.14
N GLY A 141 9.18 -6.04 10.33
CA GLY A 141 10.56 -5.80 10.75
C GLY A 141 10.72 -4.61 11.71
N ALA A 142 9.80 -3.66 11.65
CA ALA A 142 9.78 -2.49 12.50
C ALA A 142 8.35 -1.95 12.67
N ARG A 143 8.23 -0.83 13.40
CA ARG A 143 7.03 0.02 13.33
C ARG A 143 6.90 0.61 11.93
N TYR A 144 5.67 0.84 11.48
CA TYR A 144 5.39 1.52 10.21
C TYR A 144 6.08 2.89 10.13
N ASN A 145 6.50 3.29 8.93
CA ASN A 145 6.97 4.65 8.63
C ASN A 145 5.80 5.51 8.16
N SER A 146 5.81 6.79 8.50
CA SER A 146 4.79 7.75 8.05
C SER A 146 5.40 9.11 7.77
N LYS A 147 5.03 9.72 6.64
CA LYS A 147 5.35 11.10 6.29
C LYS A 147 4.05 11.88 6.11
N ILE A 148 4.00 13.09 6.67
CA ILE A 148 2.88 14.02 6.44
C ILE A 148 3.00 14.56 5.02
N ILE A 149 1.87 14.76 4.36
CA ILE A 149 1.77 15.41 3.05
C ILE A 149 1.17 16.79 3.29
N GLU A 150 1.90 17.84 2.94
CA GLU A 150 1.58 19.21 3.35
C GLU A 150 0.63 19.91 2.38
N ASP A 151 0.77 19.62 1.09
CA ASP A 151 0.05 20.28 0.00
C ASP A 151 -0.49 19.27 -1.05
N GLU A 152 -1.29 19.81 -1.97
CA GLU A 152 -1.99 19.05 -3.00
C GLU A 152 -1.04 18.46 -4.05
N SER A 153 0.00 19.20 -4.42
CA SER A 153 1.05 18.75 -5.34
C SER A 153 1.79 17.55 -4.75
N GLY A 154 2.15 17.61 -3.48
CA GLY A 154 2.73 16.52 -2.70
C GLY A 154 1.80 15.31 -2.64
N LEU A 155 0.48 15.52 -2.48
CA LEU A 155 -0.50 14.44 -2.49
C LEU A 155 -0.51 13.69 -3.82
N MET A 156 -0.60 14.43 -4.93
CA MET A 156 -0.56 13.83 -6.27
C MET A 156 0.76 13.07 -6.51
N LYS A 157 1.90 13.67 -6.13
CA LYS A 157 3.22 13.04 -6.28
C LYS A 157 3.32 11.74 -5.50
N VAL A 158 2.87 11.73 -4.24
CA VAL A 158 2.87 10.52 -3.40
C VAL A 158 1.95 9.46 -3.97
N MET A 159 0.75 9.81 -4.43
CA MET A 159 -0.14 8.86 -5.07
C MET A 159 0.51 8.25 -6.32
N CYS A 160 1.11 9.06 -7.20
CA CYS A 160 1.85 8.56 -8.36
C CYS A 160 3.03 7.67 -7.96
N TYR A 161 3.79 8.05 -6.93
CA TYR A 161 4.90 7.25 -6.40
C TYR A 161 4.42 5.86 -5.97
N ILE A 162 3.36 5.81 -5.14
CA ILE A 162 2.79 4.56 -4.63
C ILE A 162 2.43 3.63 -5.78
N GLU A 163 1.67 4.13 -6.74
CA GLU A 163 1.19 3.36 -7.89
C GLU A 163 2.34 2.88 -8.79
N HIS A 164 3.44 3.65 -8.85
CA HIS A 164 4.61 3.35 -9.68
C HIS A 164 5.60 2.37 -9.05
N ASN A 165 5.48 2.04 -7.75
CA ASN A 165 6.39 1.08 -7.09
C ASN A 165 6.53 -0.26 -7.84
N PRO A 166 5.47 -0.86 -8.41
CA PRO A 166 5.57 -2.08 -9.21
C PRO A 166 6.36 -1.87 -10.51
N VAL A 167 6.24 -0.71 -11.15
CA VAL A 167 7.00 -0.37 -12.37
C VAL A 167 8.47 -0.19 -12.02
N LYS A 168 8.78 0.58 -10.96
CA LYS A 168 10.14 0.77 -10.44
C LYS A 168 10.81 -0.56 -10.09
N ALA A 169 10.06 -1.51 -9.52
CA ALA A 169 10.54 -2.85 -9.19
C ALA A 169 10.68 -3.77 -10.43
N GLY A 170 10.26 -3.32 -11.62
CA GLY A 170 10.27 -4.10 -12.85
C GLY A 170 9.22 -5.21 -12.90
N LEU A 171 8.16 -5.11 -12.08
CA LEU A 171 7.05 -6.07 -12.05
C LEU A 171 6.06 -5.84 -13.19
N CYS A 172 5.92 -4.60 -13.66
CA CYS A 172 5.07 -4.25 -14.79
C CYS A 172 5.63 -3.06 -15.58
N ARG A 173 5.10 -2.81 -16.78
CA ARG A 173 5.46 -1.63 -17.60
C ARG A 173 4.61 -0.38 -17.29
N LYS A 174 3.43 -0.58 -16.71
CA LYS A 174 2.45 0.47 -16.35
C LYS A 174 1.81 0.11 -15.03
N SER A 175 1.54 1.12 -14.20
CA SER A 175 0.93 0.94 -12.88
C SER A 175 -0.43 0.26 -12.99
N SER A 176 -1.25 0.66 -13.97
CA SER A 176 -2.59 0.11 -14.20
C SER A 176 -2.64 -1.38 -14.59
N VAL A 177 -1.49 -2.00 -14.89
CA VAL A 177 -1.38 -3.44 -15.18
C VAL A 177 -1.13 -4.27 -13.92
N TYR A 178 -0.67 -3.66 -12.83
CA TYR A 178 -0.39 -4.38 -11.59
C TYR A 178 -1.66 -4.54 -10.73
N PRO A 179 -2.18 -5.76 -10.51
CA PRO A 179 -3.48 -5.95 -9.85
C PRO A 179 -3.48 -5.59 -8.36
N TRP A 180 -2.31 -5.53 -7.73
CA TRP A 180 -2.16 -5.26 -6.30
C TRP A 180 -1.77 -3.81 -6.01
N CYS A 181 -2.35 -2.89 -6.79
CA CYS A 181 -2.37 -1.45 -6.51
C CYS A 181 -3.75 -0.87 -6.82
N SER A 182 -4.04 0.34 -6.31
CA SER A 182 -5.31 1.01 -6.55
C SER A 182 -5.57 1.28 -8.03
N ALA A 183 -4.56 1.71 -8.80
CA ALA A 183 -4.73 1.99 -10.22
C ALA A 183 -5.12 0.73 -11.03
N GLY A 184 -4.46 -0.39 -10.75
CA GLY A 184 -4.79 -1.66 -11.40
C GLY A 184 -6.18 -2.18 -11.01
N ARG A 185 -6.57 -2.05 -9.74
CA ARG A 185 -7.94 -2.41 -9.31
C ARG A 185 -9.00 -1.52 -9.93
N LEU A 186 -8.78 -0.21 -9.99
CA LEU A 186 -9.71 0.71 -10.64
C LEU A 186 -9.86 0.42 -12.13
N LYS A 187 -8.77 0.09 -12.83
CA LYS A 187 -8.83 -0.32 -14.23
C LYS A 187 -9.72 -1.56 -14.41
N LEU A 188 -9.55 -2.57 -13.56
CA LEU A 188 -10.37 -3.78 -13.58
C LEU A 188 -11.85 -3.49 -13.37
N GLU A 189 -12.17 -2.65 -12.40
CA GLU A 189 -13.55 -2.26 -12.09
C GLU A 189 -14.16 -1.43 -13.23
N LEU A 190 -13.40 -0.53 -13.84
CA LEU A 190 -13.83 0.27 -14.98
C LEU A 190 -14.14 -0.59 -16.22
N ILE A 191 -13.40 -1.68 -16.44
CA ILE A 191 -13.71 -2.64 -17.50
C ILE A 191 -15.06 -3.32 -17.24
N ARG A 192 -15.36 -3.66 -15.98
CA ARG A 192 -16.60 -4.37 -15.60
C ARG A 192 -17.83 -3.46 -15.58
N HIS A 193 -17.70 -2.28 -15.00
CA HIS A 193 -18.83 -1.42 -14.64
C HIS A 193 -18.93 -0.15 -15.50
N LYS A 194 -17.97 0.11 -16.40
CA LYS A 194 -17.81 1.32 -17.23
C LYS A 194 -17.57 2.62 -16.46
N THR A 195 -18.16 2.76 -15.27
CA THR A 195 -17.99 3.85 -14.31
C THR A 195 -17.76 3.28 -12.92
N VAL A 196 -16.81 3.87 -12.20
CA VAL A 196 -16.47 3.52 -10.83
C VAL A 196 -16.44 4.82 -10.04
N ASP A 197 -17.01 4.81 -8.85
CA ASP A 197 -16.94 5.99 -7.99
C ASP A 197 -15.51 6.19 -7.49
N PHE A 198 -15.02 7.41 -7.61
CA PHE A 198 -13.71 7.80 -7.11
C PHE A 198 -13.84 9.13 -6.38
N PRO A 199 -13.28 9.25 -5.16
CA PRO A 199 -13.48 10.42 -4.33
C PRO A 199 -13.05 11.70 -5.04
N ALA A 200 -13.73 12.80 -4.68
CA ALA A 200 -13.38 14.14 -5.15
C ALA A 200 -12.13 14.65 -4.41
N ILE A 201 -10.97 14.02 -4.68
CA ILE A 201 -9.68 14.57 -4.28
C ILE A 201 -9.50 15.90 -5.01
N ASP A 202 -8.90 16.90 -4.36
CA ASP A 202 -8.89 18.29 -4.82
C ASP A 202 -8.52 18.44 -6.31
N PHE A 203 -7.46 17.77 -6.77
CA PHE A 203 -6.98 17.86 -8.15
C PHE A 203 -7.89 17.16 -9.17
N LEU A 204 -8.89 16.40 -8.71
CA LEU A 204 -9.93 15.76 -9.54
C LEU A 204 -11.31 16.40 -9.34
N LYS A 205 -11.44 17.46 -8.52
CA LYS A 205 -12.74 18.14 -8.31
C LYS A 205 -13.27 18.75 -9.61
N CYS A 206 -12.39 19.29 -10.45
CA CYS A 206 -12.72 19.82 -11.78
C CYS A 206 -13.16 18.73 -12.77
N VAL A 207 -12.84 17.46 -12.50
CA VAL A 207 -13.21 16.34 -13.35
C VAL A 207 -14.61 15.84 -12.97
N PRO A 208 -15.54 15.67 -13.94
CA PRO A 208 -16.86 15.11 -13.67
C PRO A 208 -16.77 13.76 -12.94
N ARG A 209 -17.63 13.54 -11.94
CA ARG A 209 -17.60 12.35 -11.07
C ARG A 209 -17.43 11.03 -11.85
N ARG A 210 -18.20 10.86 -12.94
CA ARG A 210 -18.17 9.67 -13.82
C ARG A 210 -16.82 9.42 -14.52
N ARG A 211 -15.96 10.43 -14.63
CA ARG A 211 -14.64 10.35 -15.31
C ARG A 211 -13.46 10.27 -14.33
N ARG A 212 -13.65 10.56 -13.03
CA ARG A 212 -12.55 10.69 -12.06
C ARG A 212 -11.67 9.45 -11.96
N ALA A 213 -12.28 8.26 -11.81
CA ALA A 213 -11.53 7.00 -11.73
C ALA A 213 -10.64 6.81 -12.97
N ARG A 214 -11.19 7.10 -14.15
CA ARG A 214 -10.48 6.96 -15.43
C ARG A 214 -9.33 7.95 -15.56
N THR A 215 -9.60 9.21 -15.24
CA THR A 215 -8.59 10.27 -15.23
C THR A 215 -7.48 9.95 -14.24
N TYR A 216 -7.81 9.41 -13.06
CA TYR A 216 -6.82 8.97 -12.08
C TYR A 216 -5.89 7.87 -12.63
N VAL A 217 -6.45 6.80 -13.21
CA VAL A 217 -5.64 5.69 -13.75
C VAL A 217 -4.74 6.17 -14.91
N GLN A 218 -5.22 7.12 -15.72
CA GLN A 218 -4.40 7.75 -16.76
C GLN A 218 -3.29 8.62 -16.22
N MET A 219 -3.63 9.49 -15.27
CA MET A 219 -2.67 10.34 -14.59
C MET A 219 -1.51 9.49 -14.08
N VAL A 220 -1.78 8.40 -13.38
CA VAL A 220 -0.69 7.59 -12.79
C VAL A 220 0.12 6.82 -13.84
N ASP A 221 -0.48 6.37 -14.95
CA ASP A 221 0.26 5.68 -16.01
C ASP A 221 1.19 6.63 -16.79
N GLU A 222 0.76 7.88 -17.00
CA GLU A 222 1.52 8.86 -17.79
C GLU A 222 2.45 9.71 -16.94
N LEU A 223 1.93 10.28 -15.85
CA LEU A 223 2.68 11.14 -14.96
C LEU A 223 3.72 10.36 -14.19
N ALA A 224 3.38 9.19 -13.62
CA ALA A 224 4.37 8.47 -12.83
C ALA A 224 5.55 7.97 -13.68
N LEU A 225 5.33 7.60 -14.94
CA LEU A 225 6.42 7.29 -15.87
C LEU A 225 7.29 8.52 -16.17
N ARG A 226 6.68 9.69 -16.37
CA ARG A 226 7.40 10.95 -16.61
C ARG A 226 8.24 11.37 -15.41
N LEU A 227 7.72 11.19 -14.20
CA LEU A 227 8.35 11.64 -12.96
C LEU A 227 9.45 10.70 -12.45
N TYR A 228 9.21 9.39 -12.56
CA TYR A 228 10.05 8.39 -11.92
C TYR A 228 10.86 7.56 -12.93
N GLY A 229 10.61 7.76 -14.22
CA GLY A 229 11.32 7.10 -15.30
C GLY A 229 10.90 5.65 -15.54
N ALA A 230 11.60 5.01 -16.47
CA ALA A 230 11.47 3.58 -16.76
C ALA A 230 12.04 2.73 -15.59
N PRO A 231 11.75 1.41 -15.55
CA PRO A 231 12.26 0.53 -14.49
C PRO A 231 13.78 0.71 -14.32
N SER A 232 14.22 1.17 -13.16
CA SER A 232 15.65 1.32 -12.87
C SER A 232 16.22 0.02 -12.34
N ASP A 233 17.45 -0.34 -12.73
CA ASP A 233 18.23 -1.42 -12.09
C ASP A 233 18.71 -1.06 -10.67
N ARG A 234 18.31 0.09 -10.11
CA ARG A 234 18.68 0.52 -8.76
C ARG A 234 18.04 -0.39 -7.70
N GLU A 235 18.83 -0.73 -6.69
CA GLU A 235 18.40 -1.54 -5.54
C GLU A 235 17.17 -0.91 -4.83
N LEU A 236 16.22 -1.76 -4.49
CA LEU A 236 15.02 -1.46 -3.69
C LEU A 236 15.43 -0.95 -2.29
N GLY A 237 15.67 0.35 -2.14
CA GLY A 237 16.14 0.84 -0.83
C GLY A 237 16.16 2.34 -0.58
N ASP A 238 16.15 3.20 -1.60
CA ASP A 238 16.22 4.64 -1.33
C ASP A 238 14.83 5.22 -1.02
N GLU A 239 14.61 5.54 0.26
CA GLU A 239 13.37 6.03 0.89
C GLU A 239 13.29 7.58 0.94
N SER A 240 14.19 8.28 0.26
CA SER A 240 14.14 9.74 0.12
C SER A 240 13.30 10.13 -1.10
N CYS A 241 12.07 10.60 -0.83
CA CYS A 241 11.16 11.15 -1.82
C CYS A 241 11.48 12.65 -1.93
N GLU A 242 12.66 13.01 -2.45
CA GLU A 242 12.91 14.38 -2.89
C GLU A 242 12.47 14.47 -4.36
N LEU A 243 11.41 15.24 -4.61
CA LEU A 243 10.59 15.15 -5.82
C LEU A 243 10.60 16.47 -6.61
N PRO A 244 11.07 16.48 -7.88
CA PRO A 244 11.13 17.68 -8.71
C PRO A 244 9.85 17.83 -9.54
N ILE A 245 8.77 18.30 -8.92
CA ILE A 245 7.63 18.89 -9.66
C ILE A 245 7.30 20.22 -9.02
N THR A 246 7.18 21.24 -9.84
CA THR A 246 6.73 22.57 -9.45
C THR A 246 5.20 22.68 -9.49
N GLU A 247 4.62 23.62 -8.74
CA GLU A 247 3.18 23.95 -8.85
C GLU A 247 2.77 24.33 -10.28
N GLU A 248 3.69 24.92 -11.04
CA GLU A 248 3.49 25.31 -12.44
C GLU A 248 3.31 24.09 -13.37
N GLU A 249 4.10 23.03 -13.17
CA GLU A 249 3.94 21.76 -13.90
C GLU A 249 2.62 21.05 -13.55
N LEU A 250 2.16 21.16 -12.29
CA LEU A 250 0.86 20.65 -11.86
C LEU A 250 -0.29 21.40 -12.57
N GLU A 251 -0.23 22.72 -12.60
CA GLU A 251 -1.27 23.55 -13.22
C GLU A 251 -1.34 23.32 -14.74
N LYS A 252 -0.18 23.17 -15.38
CA LYS A 252 -0.11 22.78 -16.79
C LYS A 252 -0.78 21.41 -17.04
N TRP A 253 -0.52 20.42 -16.19
CA TRP A 253 -1.19 19.12 -16.29
C TRP A 253 -2.72 19.24 -16.14
N ARG A 254 -3.21 20.02 -15.17
CA ARG A 254 -4.65 20.25 -14.96
C ARG A 254 -5.33 20.79 -16.22
N GLN A 255 -4.71 21.79 -16.85
CA GLN A 255 -5.24 22.42 -18.06
C GLN A 255 -5.22 21.47 -19.26
N GLU A 256 -4.16 20.66 -19.40
CA GLU A 256 -4.02 19.71 -20.51
C GLU A 256 -4.96 18.50 -20.41
N PHE A 257 -5.26 18.00 -19.20
CA PHE A 257 -5.97 16.73 -19.00
C PHE A 257 -7.45 16.83 -18.65
N ALA A 258 -7.96 18.01 -18.27
CA ALA A 258 -9.39 18.20 -18.04
C ALA A 258 -10.26 17.82 -19.27
N SER A 259 -9.67 17.84 -20.48
CA SER A 259 -10.36 17.59 -21.76
C SER A 259 -10.04 16.24 -22.43
N LYS A 260 -9.03 15.47 -21.99
CA LYS A 260 -8.42 14.36 -22.77
C LYS A 260 -8.71 12.92 -22.30
N ALA A 261 -9.51 12.70 -21.25
CA ALA A 261 -9.81 11.34 -20.80
C ALA A 261 -10.60 10.55 -21.88
N PRO A 262 -10.05 9.46 -22.46
CA PRO A 262 -10.68 8.59 -23.46
C PRO A 262 -12.03 8.05 -22.99
N GLU A 263 -12.94 7.88 -23.94
CA GLU A 263 -14.31 7.46 -23.64
C GLU A 263 -14.43 5.93 -23.42
N ASP A 264 -13.50 5.13 -23.96
CA ASP A 264 -13.56 3.66 -23.92
C ASP A 264 -12.20 3.00 -23.63
N TRP A 265 -12.20 1.99 -22.74
CA TRP A 265 -11.03 1.19 -22.31
C TRP A 265 -11.20 -0.30 -22.60
N SER A 266 -12.31 -0.70 -23.25
CA SER A 266 -12.67 -2.08 -23.59
C SER A 266 -11.58 -2.83 -24.37
N ASN A 267 -10.85 -2.15 -25.25
CA ASN A 267 -9.79 -2.72 -26.09
C ASN A 267 -8.44 -2.95 -25.39
N GLN A 268 -8.32 -2.63 -24.09
CA GLN A 268 -7.12 -2.89 -23.27
C GLN A 268 -7.43 -3.76 -22.04
N ALA A 269 -8.43 -4.64 -22.18
CA ALA A 269 -8.94 -5.45 -21.09
C ALA A 269 -7.86 -6.38 -20.50
N PHE A 270 -7.80 -6.33 -19.17
CA PHE A 270 -7.16 -7.34 -18.33
C PHE A 270 -7.78 -8.70 -18.66
N GLY A 271 -6.95 -9.69 -19.02
CA GLY A 271 -7.42 -11.03 -19.42
C GLY A 271 -7.45 -11.29 -20.93
N SER A 272 -7.15 -10.31 -21.77
CA SER A 272 -6.79 -10.60 -23.17
C SER A 272 -5.56 -11.50 -23.25
N GLU A 273 -5.44 -12.29 -24.32
CA GLU A 273 -4.33 -13.22 -24.50
C GLU A 273 -2.98 -12.49 -24.47
N ALA A 274 -2.91 -11.30 -25.07
CA ALA A 274 -1.75 -10.41 -25.01
C ALA A 274 -1.42 -9.94 -23.58
N PHE A 275 -2.44 -9.64 -22.77
CA PHE A 275 -2.26 -9.27 -21.36
C PHE A 275 -1.76 -10.46 -20.51
N GLN A 276 -2.32 -11.65 -20.72
CA GLN A 276 -1.90 -12.87 -20.03
C GLN A 276 -0.45 -13.25 -20.40
N GLN A 277 -0.08 -13.12 -21.68
CA GLN A 277 1.29 -13.33 -22.14
C GLN A 277 2.26 -12.30 -21.53
N GLN A 278 1.85 -11.04 -21.42
CA GLN A 278 2.68 -9.99 -20.81
C GLN A 278 2.88 -10.22 -19.30
N ILE A 279 1.85 -10.65 -18.57
CA ILE A 279 1.94 -11.05 -17.16
C ILE A 279 2.85 -12.28 -17.02
N ALA A 280 2.69 -13.31 -17.85
CA ALA A 280 3.51 -14.51 -17.80
C ALA A 280 5.00 -14.21 -18.03
N LEU A 281 5.33 -13.34 -18.99
CA LEU A 281 6.70 -12.86 -19.22
C LEU A 281 7.24 -12.07 -18.02
N GLN A 282 6.41 -11.24 -17.38
CA GLN A 282 6.78 -10.49 -16.18
C GLN A 282 6.98 -11.39 -14.95
N GLU A 283 6.13 -12.39 -14.75
CA GLU A 283 6.29 -13.40 -13.71
C GLU A 283 7.53 -14.26 -13.93
N GLN A 284 7.85 -14.60 -15.17
CA GLN A 284 9.07 -15.32 -15.52
C GLN A 284 10.32 -14.49 -15.19
N ALA A 285 10.34 -13.21 -15.56
CA ALA A 285 11.41 -12.28 -15.23
C ALA A 285 11.54 -12.04 -13.72
N LYS A 286 10.40 -11.95 -13.01
CA LYS A 286 10.33 -11.84 -11.54
C LYS A 286 10.89 -13.09 -10.86
N ARG A 287 10.49 -14.29 -11.30
CA ARG A 287 11.03 -15.57 -10.81
C ARG A 287 12.53 -15.61 -11.00
N GLN A 288 13.05 -15.19 -12.15
CA GLN A 288 14.49 -15.12 -12.41
C GLN A 288 15.22 -14.15 -11.47
N LYS A 289 14.67 -12.94 -11.23
CA LYS A 289 15.23 -11.97 -10.26
C LYS A 289 15.18 -12.51 -8.82
N ILE A 290 14.05 -13.08 -8.37
CA ILE A 290 13.91 -13.67 -7.03
C ILE A 290 14.85 -14.86 -6.86
N THR A 291 14.98 -15.73 -7.85
CA THR A 291 15.93 -16.85 -7.82
C THR A 291 17.37 -16.34 -7.74
N LYS A 292 17.71 -15.25 -8.44
CA LYS A 292 19.04 -14.61 -8.34
C LYS A 292 19.31 -14.04 -6.95
N VAL A 293 18.37 -13.27 -6.39
CA VAL A 293 18.47 -12.70 -5.03
C VAL A 293 18.53 -13.82 -3.97
N ARG A 294 17.73 -14.89 -4.11
CA ARG A 294 17.78 -16.06 -3.21
C ARG A 294 19.13 -16.78 -3.30
N ARG A 295 19.69 -16.97 -4.50
CA ARG A 295 21.02 -17.57 -4.69
C ARG A 295 22.11 -16.71 -4.05
N GLU A 296 22.01 -15.39 -4.15
CA GLU A 296 22.95 -14.45 -3.52
C GLU A 296 22.81 -14.43 -2.00
N ALA A 297 21.58 -14.48 -1.45
CA ALA A 297 21.33 -14.58 -0.01
C ALA A 297 21.82 -15.91 0.59
N VAL A 298 21.64 -17.03 -0.12
CA VAL A 298 22.17 -18.35 0.28
C VAL A 298 23.70 -18.37 0.21
N LYS A 299 24.31 -17.73 -0.81
CA LYS A 299 25.77 -17.56 -0.89
C LYS A 299 26.31 -16.72 0.26
N ARG A 300 25.65 -15.62 0.63
CA ARG A 300 26.02 -14.79 1.79
C ARG A 300 25.94 -15.56 3.11
N ARG A 301 24.94 -16.43 3.30
CA ARG A 301 24.85 -17.31 4.48
C ARG A 301 25.91 -18.43 4.53
N ARG A 302 26.44 -18.87 3.38
CA ARG A 302 27.55 -19.84 3.32
C ARG A 302 28.93 -19.22 3.53
N PHE A 303 29.03 -17.89 3.53
CA PHE A 303 30.26 -17.12 3.67
C PHE A 303 30.25 -16.30 4.97
N ASP A 304 29.70 -16.86 6.06
CA ASP A 304 29.93 -16.32 7.40
C ASP A 304 31.15 -17.06 8.01
N PRO A 305 32.32 -16.40 8.17
CA PRO A 305 33.52 -17.03 8.72
C PRO A 305 33.39 -17.38 10.22
N SER A 306 32.33 -16.91 10.90
CA SER A 306 32.14 -17.13 12.34
C SER A 306 31.62 -18.53 12.69
N ASP A 307 31.19 -19.32 11.71
CA ASP A 307 30.59 -20.65 11.93
C ASP A 307 31.60 -21.82 11.90
N ARG A 308 32.92 -21.52 12.00
CA ARG A 308 34.01 -22.52 11.91
C ARG A 308 34.78 -22.77 13.20
N THR A 309 34.40 -22.20 14.33
CA THR A 309 35.07 -22.48 15.62
C THR A 309 34.08 -23.06 16.61
N ASP A 310 33.89 -24.38 16.56
CA ASP A 310 33.54 -25.21 17.74
C ASP A 310 33.48 -26.70 17.36
N LYS A 311 34.64 -27.26 16.99
CA LYS A 311 34.89 -28.70 17.03
C LYS A 311 36.36 -28.95 17.36
N ASN A 312 36.74 -28.73 18.61
CA ASN A 312 37.95 -29.30 19.21
C ASN A 312 37.96 -29.09 20.74
N HIS A 313 37.01 -29.70 21.44
CA HIS A 313 37.17 -29.97 22.88
C HIS A 313 36.38 -31.22 23.27
N GLN A 314 36.94 -32.38 22.96
CA GLN A 314 36.66 -33.64 23.65
C GLN A 314 37.75 -34.63 23.26
N GLU A 315 38.87 -34.57 23.97
CA GLU A 315 39.80 -35.69 24.21
C GLU A 315 40.99 -35.16 24.99
N LYS A 316 40.96 -35.40 26.31
CA LYS A 316 42.09 -35.56 27.26
C LYS A 316 41.56 -35.24 28.65
N HIS A 317 41.20 -36.29 29.38
CA HIS A 317 41.64 -36.51 30.75
C HIS A 317 41.36 -37.98 31.10
N ASN A 318 42.43 -38.75 31.10
CA ASN A 318 42.59 -39.90 31.99
C ASN A 318 42.63 -39.41 33.43
#